data_AF-A0A938S5B6-F1
#
_entry.id   AF-A0A938S5B6-F1
#
_cell.length_a   1.000
_cell.length_b   1.000
_cell.length_c   1.000
_cell.angle_alpha   90.00
_cell.angle_beta   90.00
_cell.angle_gamma   90.00
#
_symmetry.space_group_name_H-M   'P 1'
#
loop_
_entity.id
_entity.type
_entity.pdbx_description
1 polymer ?
#
loop_
_entity_poly.entity_id
_entity_poly.type
_entity_poly.pdbx_seq_one_letter_code
_entity_poly.pdbx_strand_id
1 'polypeptide(L)' 'MKPQIAQIDADLRDPQTHAIIGAAMEVHRELGPGFLEAVYHDEAQVINYLRATRLERSLLFNFGRPSLEFKRLIVSKSA' A
#
# COMPACT_ATOMS: atom_id res chain seq x y z
N MET A 1 5.69 18.16 -11.57
CA MET A 1 4.95 17.13 -12.32
C MET A 1 4.11 16.32 -11.34
N LYS A 2 2.80 16.19 -11.56
CA LYS A 2 1.92 15.39 -10.67
C LYS A 2 2.23 13.90 -10.95
N PRO A 3 2.50 13.07 -9.92
CA PRO A 3 2.69 11.64 -10.12
C PRO A 3 1.41 11.04 -10.72
N GLN A 4 1.57 10.24 -11.78
CA GLN A 4 0.47 9.51 -12.38
C GLN A 4 0.22 8.26 -11.52
N ILE A 5 -0.77 8.33 -10.64
CA ILE A 5 -1.19 7.20 -9.80
C ILE A 5 -2.08 6.31 -10.68
N ALA A 6 -1.52 5.24 -11.23
CA ALA A 6 -2.30 4.21 -11.91
C ALA A 6 -2.67 3.12 -10.90
N GLN A 7 -3.96 2.97 -10.63
CA GLN A 7 -4.50 1.81 -9.91
C GLN A 7 -4.53 0.63 -10.90
N ILE A 8 -3.45 -0.14 -10.95
CA ILE A 8 -3.39 -1.38 -11.73
C ILE A 8 -3.57 -2.52 -10.74
N ASP A 9 -4.53 -3.41 -11.00
CA ASP A 9 -4.76 -4.63 -10.21
C ASP A 9 -3.42 -5.25 -9.81
N ALA A 10 -3.22 -5.44 -8.51
CA ALA A 10 -2.02 -6.13 -8.03
C ALA A 10 -2.04 -7.52 -8.66
N ASP A 11 -0.96 -7.91 -9.37
CA ASP A 11 -0.86 -9.27 -9.87
C ASP A 11 -0.71 -10.19 -8.66
N LEU A 12 -1.82 -10.79 -8.23
CA LEU A 12 -1.89 -11.65 -7.06
C LEU A 12 -1.02 -12.92 -7.23
N ARG A 13 -0.50 -13.18 -8.45
CA ARG A 13 0.44 -14.26 -8.75
C ARG A 13 1.90 -13.88 -8.45
N ASP A 14 2.21 -12.61 -8.21
CA ASP A 14 3.54 -12.20 -7.76
C ASP A 14 3.80 -12.70 -6.33
N PRO A 15 4.79 -13.60 -6.10
CA PRO A 15 5.05 -14.15 -4.78
C PRO A 15 5.38 -13.08 -3.73
N GLN A 16 6.01 -11.98 -4.15
CA GLN A 16 6.32 -10.88 -3.24
C GLN A 16 5.05 -10.14 -2.82
N THR A 17 4.17 -9.80 -3.76
CA THR A 17 2.84 -9.24 -3.50
C THR A 17 2.02 -10.14 -2.58
N HIS A 18 2.01 -11.45 -2.81
CA HIS A 18 1.30 -12.41 -1.97
C HIS A 18 1.81 -12.40 -0.53
N ALA A 19 3.14 -12.44 -0.32
CA ALA A 19 3.74 -12.41 1.02
C ALA A 19 3.43 -11.11 1.77
N ILE A 20 3.48 -9.96 1.09
CA ILE A 20 3.16 -8.66 1.69
C ILE A 20 1.69 -8.61 2.12
N ILE A 21 0.77 -9.10 1.29
CA ILE A 21 -0.66 -9.17 1.64
C ILE A 21 -0.86 -10.09 2.85
N GLY A 22 -0.20 -11.25 2.88
CA GLY A 22 -0.26 -12.18 4.01
C GLY A 22 0.16 -11.53 5.33
N ALA A 23 1.31 -10.83 5.33
CA ALA A 23 1.78 -10.09 6.50
C ALA A 23 0.79 -8.99 6.93
N ALA A 24 0.18 -8.27 5.99
CA ALA A 24 -0.83 -7.26 6.30
C ALA A 24 -2.11 -7.87 6.89
N MET A 25 -2.52 -9.07 6.45
CA MET A 25 -3.65 -9.81 7.02
C MET A 25 -3.38 -10.26 8.46
N GLU A 26 -2.16 -10.68 8.77
CA GLU A 26 -1.77 -11.01 10.14
C GLU A 26 -1.86 -9.78 11.06
N VAL A 27 -1.28 -8.65 10.64
CA VAL A 27 -1.37 -7.38 11.38
C VAL A 27 -2.83 -6.95 11.56
N HIS A 28 -3.66 -7.08 10.52
CA HIS A 28 -5.09 -6.74 10.58
C HIS A 28 -5.85 -7.60 11.60
N ARG A 29 -5.58 -8.91 11.65
CA ARG A 29 -6.16 -9.83 12.64
C ARG A 29 -5.78 -9.48 14.07
N GLU A 30 -4.51 -9.13 14.28
CA GLU A 30 -4.00 -8.76 15.62
C GLU A 30 -4.54 -7.43 16.11
N LEU A 31 -4.58 -6.40 15.24
CA LEU A 31 -5.02 -5.06 15.63
C LEU A 31 -6.55 -4.94 15.75
N GLY A 32 -7.31 -5.72 14.97
CA GLY A 32 -8.76 -5.69 14.94
C GLY A 32 -9.35 -4.33 14.55
N PRO A 33 -10.69 -4.20 14.56
CA PRO A 33 -11.35 -2.91 14.40
C PRO A 33 -11.20 -2.07 15.69
N GLY A 34 -11.11 -0.74 15.56
CA GLY A 34 -11.16 0.18 16.71
C GLY A 34 -9.90 1.02 16.99
N PHE A 35 -8.84 0.85 16.20
CA PHE A 35 -7.73 1.81 16.18
C PHE A 35 -8.13 3.07 15.39
N LEU A 36 -7.85 4.24 15.97
CA LEU A 36 -8.18 5.56 15.41
C LEU A 36 -7.67 5.70 13.97
N GLU A 37 -8.60 6.11 13.12
CA GLU A 37 -8.56 6.15 11.65
C GLU A 37 -7.62 7.25 11.10
N ALA A 38 -6.43 7.41 11.68
CA ALA A 38 -5.44 8.41 11.29
C ALA A 38 -4.38 7.90 10.28
N VAL A 39 -4.41 6.61 9.91
CA VAL A 39 -3.34 5.99 9.09
C VAL A 39 -3.62 6.07 7.56
N TYR A 40 -4.77 6.62 7.14
CA TYR A 40 -5.11 6.79 5.71
C TYR A 40 -4.54 8.07 5.07
N HIS A 41 -3.76 8.86 5.79
CA HIS A 41 -2.87 9.85 5.23
C HIS A 41 -1.46 9.26 5.35
N ASP A 42 -0.75 8.92 4.29
CA ASP A 42 -0.51 9.78 3.18
C ASP A 42 -0.07 8.95 1.95
N GLU A 43 -0.88 8.92 0.90
CA GLU A 43 -0.38 8.56 -0.43
C GLU A 43 0.87 9.40 -0.77
N ALA A 44 0.93 10.64 -0.28
CA ALA A 44 2.11 11.52 -0.37
C ALA A 44 3.36 10.96 0.37
N GLN A 45 3.21 10.34 1.53
CA GLN A 45 4.30 9.73 2.30
C GLN A 45 4.77 8.46 1.59
N VAL A 46 3.85 7.63 1.10
CA VAL A 46 4.18 6.47 0.26
C VAL A 46 4.95 6.91 -0.99
N ILE A 47 4.51 7.98 -1.66
CA ILE A 47 5.21 8.57 -2.80
C ILE A 47 6.61 9.09 -2.41
N ASN A 48 6.74 9.75 -1.25
CA ASN A 48 8.05 10.21 -0.75
C ASN A 48 9.00 9.03 -0.51
N TYR A 49 8.53 7.94 0.08
CA TYR A 49 9.33 6.73 0.29
C TYR A 49 9.69 6.03 -1.01
N LEU A 50 8.77 5.92 -1.96
CA LEU A 50 9.07 5.37 -3.30
C LEU A 50 10.17 6.17 -3.99
N ARG A 51 10.10 7.51 -3.93
CA ARG A 51 11.15 8.38 -4.48
C ARG A 51 12.49 8.24 -3.76
N ALA A 52 12.50 8.21 -2.44
CA ALA A 52 13.73 8.11 -1.64
C ALA A 52 14.43 6.76 -1.81
N THR A 53 13.66 5.66 -1.90
CA THR A 53 14.18 4.30 -2.03
C THR A 53 14.43 3.87 -3.48
N ARG A 54 13.98 4.66 -4.46
CA ARG A 54 13.96 4.34 -5.89
C ARG A 54 13.17 3.07 -6.23
N LEU A 55 12.26 2.67 -5.34
CA LEU A 55 11.30 1.62 -5.60
C LEU A 55 10.16 2.18 -6.46
N GLU A 56 9.62 1.34 -7.34
CA GLU A 56 8.62 1.76 -8.32
C GLU A 56 7.19 1.38 -7.90
N ARG A 57 7.04 0.53 -6.87
CA ARG A 57 5.78 -0.12 -6.51
C ARG A 57 5.61 -0.17 -4.98
N SER A 58 4.42 0.14 -4.50
CA SER A 58 4.01 -0.02 -3.08
C SER A 58 2.59 -0.55 -2.97
N LEU A 59 2.29 -1.20 -1.85
CA LEU A 59 0.94 -1.51 -1.40
C LEU A 59 0.64 -0.66 -0.17
N LEU A 60 -0.49 0.04 -0.16
CA LEU A 60 -1.01 0.81 0.96
C LEU A 60 -2.22 0.06 1.51
N PHE A 61 -2.15 -0.39 2.75
CA PHE A 61 -3.21 -1.13 3.42
C PHE A 61 -4.04 -0.22 4.32
N ASN A 62 -5.27 -0.62 4.57
CA ASN A 62 -6.04 -0.07 5.67
C ASN A 62 -5.89 -0.90 6.94
N PHE A 63 -6.02 -0.23 8.08
CA PHE A 63 -6.09 -0.87 9.39
C PHE A 63 -7.20 -0.22 10.22
N GLY A 64 -7.77 -0.97 11.15
CA GLY A 64 -8.89 -0.50 12.00
C GLY A 64 -10.29 -0.61 11.38
N ARG A 65 -10.41 -1.05 10.12
CA ARG A 65 -11.69 -1.38 9.46
C ARG A 65 -12.02 -2.87 9.60
N PRO A 66 -13.30 -3.28 9.54
CA PRO A 66 -13.69 -4.70 9.59
C PRO A 66 -13.09 -5.55 8.46
N SER A 67 -12.79 -4.93 7.32
CA SER A 67 -12.25 -5.58 6.13
C SER A 67 -10.89 -5.01 5.78
N LEU A 68 -9.92 -5.88 5.46
CA LEU A 68 -8.65 -5.48 4.88
C LEU A 68 -8.84 -5.13 3.40
N GLU A 69 -8.44 -3.94 3.04
CA GLU A 69 -8.42 -3.33 1.72
C GLU A 69 -7.02 -2.80 1.45
N PHE A 70 -6.61 -2.75 0.20
CA PHE A 70 -5.33 -2.18 -0.18
C PHE A 70 -5.40 -1.41 -1.50
N LYS A 71 -4.51 -0.43 -1.64
CA LYS A 71 -4.25 0.30 -2.87
C LYS A 71 -2.85 0.00 -3.35
N ARG A 72 -2.69 -0.32 -4.62
CA ARG A 72 -1.38 -0.41 -5.25
C ARG A 72 -1.00 0.94 -5.84
N LEU A 73 0.18 1.44 -5.48
CA LEU A 73 0.77 2.64 -6.05
C LEU A 73 1.94 2.26 -6.93
N ILE A 74 1.95 2.80 -8.15
CA ILE A 74 3.06 2.65 -9.10
C ILE A 74 3.56 4.06 -9.41
N VAL A 75 4.85 4.30 -9.20
CA VAL A 75 5.52 5.54 -9.60
C VAL A 75 6.49 5.16 -10.71
N SER A 76 6.16 5.55 -11.94
CA SER A 76 7.07 5.40 -13.07
C SER A 76 8.26 6.35 -12.92
N LYS A 77 9.45 5.86 -13.27
CA LYS A 77 10.59 6.75 -13.51
C LYS A 77 10.19 7.67 -14.66
N SER A 78 10.17 8.96 -14.40
CA SER A 78 10.18 9.93 -15.48
C SER A 78 11.54 9.78 -16.16
N ALA A 79 11.52 9.44 -17.46
CA ALA A 79 12.72 9.37 -18.29
C ALA A 79 13.44 10.71 -18.32
#